data_AF-X0Y091-F1
#
_entry.id   AF-X0Y091-F1
#
_cell.length_a   1.000
_cell.length_b   1.000
_cell.length_c   1.000
_cell.angle_alpha   90.00
_cell.angle_beta   90.00
_cell.angle_gamma   90.00
#
_symmetry.space_group_name_H-M   'P 1'
#
loop_
_entity.id
_entity.type
_entity.pdbx_description
1 polymer ?
#
loop_
_entity_poly.entity_id
_entity_poly.type
_entity_poly.pdbx_seq_one_letter_code
_entity_poly.pdbx_strand_id
1 'polypeptide(L)'
;MKKSLSVVLLIVFIVAGVFLNESCGKAQASKLRFEISFLSSVHAESITGRVFIMISRNKQREPRLQAGFWMRSVPFFGVDVEGLEPGEKAEIDENTLGFPLKSLRDIPPGDYFVQGLINVYTEFHRSDGHVIWAHKDQWEGQRFNRSPGNLYSEIQSVHLEPSKGYTIKLRLDK
;
A
#
# COMPACT_ATOMS: atom_id res chain seq x y z
N MET A 1 -50.36 31.57 -39.66
CA MET A 1 -50.44 30.15 -39.25
C MET A 1 -49.01 29.64 -39.11
N LYS A 2 -48.22 29.82 -38.04
CA LYS A 2 -48.41 29.75 -36.57
C LYS A 2 -49.01 28.41 -36.13
N LYS A 3 -48.16 27.37 -36.04
CA LYS A 3 -48.23 26.14 -35.20
C LYS A 3 -47.41 25.00 -35.85
N SER A 4 -46.09 25.00 -35.71
CA SER A 4 -45.27 23.79 -35.96
C SER A 4 -43.85 23.88 -35.41
N LEU A 5 -43.33 25.08 -35.13
CA LEU A 5 -41.92 25.25 -34.79
C LEU A 5 -41.55 24.95 -33.32
N SER A 6 -42.51 24.93 -32.39
CA SER A 6 -42.22 24.68 -30.96
C SER A 6 -42.09 23.20 -30.58
N VAL A 7 -42.53 22.26 -31.42
CA VAL A 7 -42.50 20.82 -31.09
C VAL A 7 -41.16 20.19 -31.49
N VAL A 8 -40.52 20.68 -32.56
CA VAL A 8 -39.23 20.14 -33.03
C VAL A 8 -38.08 20.53 -32.08
N LEU A 9 -38.14 21.72 -31.47
CA LEU A 9 -37.08 22.17 -30.56
C LEU A 9 -37.08 21.43 -29.21
N LEU A 10 -38.21 20.87 -28.78
CA LEU A 10 -38.31 20.12 -27.54
C LEU A 10 -37.81 18.66 -27.68
N ILE A 11 -37.88 18.09 -28.89
CA ILE A 11 -37.44 16.71 -29.16
C ILE A 11 -35.91 16.64 -29.29
N VAL A 12 -35.25 17.70 -29.78
CA VAL A 12 -33.78 17.74 -29.86
C VAL A 12 -33.13 17.84 -28.48
N PHE A 13 -33.80 18.44 -27.49
CA PHE A 13 -33.29 18.49 -26.11
C PHE A 13 -33.45 17.17 -25.34
N ILE A 14 -34.34 16.27 -25.76
CA ILE A 14 -34.52 14.96 -25.12
C ILE A 14 -33.51 13.91 -25.64
N VAL A 15 -32.97 14.09 -26.85
CA VAL A 15 -31.98 13.16 -27.43
C VAL A 15 -30.54 13.49 -27.01
N ALA A 16 -30.25 14.73 -26.60
CA ALA A 16 -28.91 15.12 -26.13
C ALA A 16 -28.68 14.87 -24.61
N GLY A 17 -29.72 14.47 -23.86
CA GLY A 17 -29.67 14.32 -22.41
C GLY A 17 -29.36 12.91 -21.90
N VAL A 18 -29.05 11.96 -22.78
CA VAL A 18 -28.77 10.57 -22.41
C VAL A 18 -27.36 10.24 -22.87
N PHE A 19 -26.55 9.67 -21.96
CA PHE A 19 -25.16 9.24 -22.13
C PHE A 19 -24.04 10.23 -21.78
N LEU A 20 -24.10 10.80 -20.57
CA LEU A 20 -22.89 10.92 -19.73
C LEU A 20 -23.05 9.98 -18.54
N ASN A 21 -23.06 8.68 -18.82
CA ASN A 21 -22.73 7.68 -17.81
C ASN A 21 -21.21 7.67 -17.71
N GLU A 22 -20.65 8.59 -16.95
CA GLU A 22 -19.35 8.34 -16.34
C GLU A 22 -19.57 7.20 -15.34
N SER A 23 -19.46 5.97 -15.83
CA SER A 23 -19.03 4.87 -14.97
C SER A 23 -17.59 5.20 -14.60
N CYS A 24 -17.43 6.08 -13.61
CA CYS A 24 -16.35 5.96 -12.65
C CYS A 24 -16.53 4.56 -12.07
N GLY A 25 -15.88 3.59 -12.71
CA GLY A 25 -15.83 2.23 -12.22
C GLY A 25 -15.21 2.37 -10.84
N LYS A 26 -16.05 2.28 -9.79
CA LYS A 26 -15.55 2.04 -8.45
C LYS A 26 -14.68 0.81 -8.59
N ALA A 27 -13.36 1.00 -8.58
CA ALA A 27 -12.42 -0.10 -8.54
C ALA A 27 -12.93 -1.02 -7.46
N GLN A 28 -13.32 -2.24 -7.85
CA GLN A 28 -13.87 -3.20 -6.92
C GLN A 28 -12.81 -3.36 -5.84
N ALA A 29 -13.12 -2.92 -4.62
CA ALA A 29 -12.17 -2.95 -3.53
C ALA A 29 -11.60 -4.37 -3.43
N SER A 30 -10.28 -4.46 -3.43
CA SER A 30 -9.57 -5.72 -3.31
C SER A 30 -10.13 -6.53 -2.14
N LYS A 31 -10.29 -7.83 -2.37
CA LYS A 31 -10.73 -8.77 -1.32
C LYS A 31 -9.59 -9.12 -0.36
N LEU A 32 -8.33 -8.82 -0.71
CA LEU A 32 -7.13 -9.17 0.04
C LEU A 32 -6.29 -7.93 0.23
N ARG A 33 -6.37 -7.30 1.40
CA ARG A 33 -5.60 -6.08 1.64
C ARG A 33 -5.04 -5.99 3.04
N PHE A 34 -3.87 -5.38 3.12
CA PHE A 34 -3.28 -4.83 4.32
C PHE A 34 -3.36 -3.30 4.23
N GLU A 35 -3.94 -2.68 5.25
CA GLU A 35 -3.95 -1.22 5.41
C GLU A 35 -2.91 -0.86 6.45
N ILE A 36 -1.87 -0.14 6.05
CA ILE A 36 -0.76 0.26 6.93
C ILE A 36 -0.78 1.77 7.08
N SER A 37 -0.87 2.24 8.32
CA SER A 37 -0.75 3.66 8.65
C SER A 37 0.24 3.85 9.80
N PHE A 38 0.69 5.07 10.04
CA PHE A 38 1.59 5.38 11.17
C PHE A 38 0.99 6.42 12.10
N LEU A 39 1.42 6.39 13.36
CA LEU A 39 0.96 7.34 14.37
C LEU A 39 1.70 8.67 14.28
N SER A 40 0.96 9.77 14.43
CA SER A 40 1.55 11.12 14.57
C SER A 40 2.46 11.25 15.79
N SER A 41 2.30 10.39 16.80
CA SER A 41 3.14 10.35 18.00
C SER A 41 4.55 9.81 17.75
N VAL A 42 4.77 9.04 16.68
CA VAL A 42 6.11 8.55 16.30
C VAL A 42 6.73 9.35 15.15
N HIS A 43 5.91 9.94 14.30
CA HIS A 43 6.35 10.83 13.23
C HIS A 43 5.23 11.81 12.88
N ALA A 44 5.48 13.11 13.02
CA ALA A 44 4.45 14.13 12.86
C ALA A 44 4.27 14.59 11.40
N GLU A 45 5.29 14.43 10.57
CA GLU A 45 5.31 14.90 9.18
C GLU A 45 4.90 13.80 8.21
N SER A 46 4.56 14.18 6.98
CA SER A 46 4.30 13.24 5.88
C SER A 46 5.56 12.46 5.50
N ILE A 47 5.42 11.19 5.12
CA ILE A 47 6.54 10.33 4.76
C ILE A 47 6.49 9.97 3.27
N THR A 48 7.61 10.18 2.57
CA THR A 48 7.89 9.58 1.28
C THR A 48 8.82 8.40 1.48
N GLY A 49 8.52 7.25 0.87
CA GLY A 49 9.26 6.02 1.14
C GLY A 49 8.64 4.79 0.51
N ARG A 50 8.94 3.64 1.11
CA ARG A 50 8.33 2.36 0.74
C ARG A 50 7.75 1.67 1.95
N VAL A 51 6.47 1.35 1.88
CA VAL A 51 5.77 0.58 2.90
C VAL A 51 5.91 -0.90 2.59
N PHE A 52 6.11 -1.70 3.63
CA PHE A 52 6.25 -3.14 3.58
C PHE A 52 5.33 -3.83 4.57
N ILE A 53 4.90 -5.04 4.19
CA ILE A 53 4.32 -6.03 5.09
C ILE A 53 5.19 -7.29 5.05
N MET A 54 5.58 -7.80 6.22
CA MET A 54 6.28 -9.07 6.37
C MET A 54 5.37 -10.09 7.06
N ILE A 55 5.37 -11.33 6.55
CA ILE A 55 4.44 -12.39 6.98
C ILE A 55 5.25 -13.63 7.37
N SER A 56 5.30 -13.98 8.65
CA SER A 56 6.03 -15.15 9.14
C SER A 56 5.11 -16.23 9.72
N ARG A 57 5.53 -17.49 9.67
CA ARG A 57 4.85 -18.62 10.35
C ARG A 57 5.34 -18.83 11.79
N ASN A 58 6.37 -18.12 12.24
CA ASN A 58 6.90 -18.27 13.59
C ASN A 58 7.23 -16.92 14.23
N LYS A 59 7.28 -16.93 15.56
CA LYS A 59 7.57 -15.77 16.41
C LYS A 59 8.98 -15.79 17.03
N GLN A 60 9.92 -16.54 16.46
CA GLN A 60 11.28 -16.63 17.03
C GLN A 60 12.01 -15.30 17.01
N ARG A 61 11.76 -14.48 15.98
CA ARG A 61 12.25 -13.10 15.81
C ARG A 61 11.13 -12.27 15.20
N GLU A 62 11.25 -10.94 15.25
CA GLU A 62 10.30 -10.06 14.56
C GLU A 62 10.25 -10.37 13.05
N PRO A 63 9.06 -10.42 12.41
CA PRO A 63 8.93 -10.71 10.98
C PRO A 63 9.80 -9.83 10.08
N ARG A 64 9.95 -8.53 10.37
CA ARG A 64 10.84 -7.63 9.61
C ARG A 64 12.30 -8.10 9.60
N LEU A 65 12.75 -8.75 10.67
CA LEU A 65 14.12 -9.27 10.80
C LEU A 65 14.32 -10.66 10.19
N GLN A 66 13.23 -11.30 9.76
CA GLN A 66 13.25 -12.56 9.02
C GLN A 66 13.22 -12.34 7.50
N ALA A 67 12.90 -11.13 7.04
CA ALA A 67 12.91 -10.75 5.64
C ALA A 67 14.33 -10.42 5.14
N GLY A 68 14.63 -10.72 3.87
CA GLY A 68 15.87 -10.31 3.18
C GLY A 68 17.02 -11.31 3.19
N PHE A 69 16.83 -12.54 3.72
CA PHE A 69 17.85 -13.58 3.64
C PHE A 69 17.70 -14.38 2.33
N TRP A 70 18.40 -13.97 1.26
CA TRP A 70 18.54 -14.68 -0.01
C TRP A 70 17.36 -15.60 -0.38
N MET A 71 17.51 -16.91 -0.16
CA MET A 71 16.60 -17.98 -0.59
C MET A 71 15.66 -18.47 0.53
N ARG A 72 15.71 -17.87 1.73
CA ARG A 72 14.88 -18.21 2.90
C ARG A 72 14.25 -16.98 3.52
N SER A 73 13.85 -16.01 2.70
CA SER A 73 13.07 -14.87 3.16
C SER A 73 11.65 -15.31 3.48
N VAL A 74 11.08 -14.76 4.55
CA VAL A 74 9.63 -14.76 4.73
C VAL A 74 8.96 -14.00 3.59
N PRO A 75 7.70 -14.31 3.24
CA PRO A 75 6.92 -13.48 2.34
C PRO A 75 6.87 -12.03 2.80
N PHE A 76 7.21 -11.11 1.91
CA PHE A 76 7.01 -9.69 2.10
C PHE A 76 6.55 -9.03 0.81
N PHE A 77 5.76 -7.98 0.96
CA PHE A 77 5.17 -7.20 -0.13
C PHE A 77 5.42 -5.73 0.17
N GLY A 78 5.51 -4.90 -0.86
CA GLY A 78 5.72 -3.48 -0.62
C GLY A 78 5.26 -2.57 -1.76
N VAL A 79 4.89 -1.37 -1.36
CA VAL A 79 4.36 -0.30 -2.23
C VAL A 79 5.07 1.00 -1.90
N ASP A 80 5.37 1.80 -2.92
CA ASP A 80 5.92 3.13 -2.74
C ASP A 80 4.82 4.09 -2.29
N VAL A 81 5.18 5.03 -1.42
CA VAL A 81 4.30 6.08 -0.93
C VAL A 81 4.99 7.43 -1.05
N GLU A 82 4.22 8.44 -1.43
CA GLU A 82 4.70 9.82 -1.60
C GLU A 82 3.83 10.72 -0.73
N GLY A 83 4.45 11.42 0.24
CA GLY A 83 3.74 12.35 1.11
C GLY A 83 2.66 11.71 2.00
N LEU A 84 2.81 10.44 2.40
CA LEU A 84 1.82 9.74 3.24
C LEU A 84 1.65 10.45 4.58
N GLU A 85 0.45 10.92 4.89
CA GLU A 85 0.17 11.63 6.15
C GLU A 85 0.00 10.68 7.34
N PRO A 86 0.25 11.13 8.59
CA PRO A 86 -0.04 10.34 9.78
C PRO A 86 -1.52 9.92 9.83
N GLY A 87 -1.77 8.63 10.02
CA GLY A 87 -3.12 8.04 10.01
C GLY A 87 -3.67 7.74 8.61
N GLU A 88 -3.08 8.29 7.55
CA GLU A 88 -3.38 7.88 6.17
C GLU A 88 -2.90 6.44 5.94
N LYS A 89 -3.59 5.74 5.04
CA LYS A 89 -3.39 4.30 4.81
C LYS A 89 -2.66 4.08 3.49
N ALA A 90 -1.52 3.43 3.57
CA ALA A 90 -0.94 2.72 2.44
C ALA A 90 -1.63 1.36 2.29
N GLU A 91 -2.16 1.07 1.10
CA GLU A 91 -2.79 -0.21 0.80
C GLU A 91 -1.81 -1.16 0.09
N ILE A 92 -1.65 -2.36 0.64
CA ILE A 92 -0.97 -3.48 -0.01
C ILE A 92 -2.03 -4.53 -0.32
N ASP A 93 -2.26 -4.79 -1.60
CA ASP A 93 -3.31 -5.66 -2.10
C ASP A 93 -2.78 -6.83 -2.96
N GLU A 94 -3.67 -7.61 -3.55
CA GLU A 94 -3.31 -8.71 -4.45
C GLU A 94 -2.49 -8.31 -5.69
N ASN A 95 -2.53 -7.04 -6.10
CA ASN A 95 -1.80 -6.50 -7.25
C ASN A 95 -0.42 -5.99 -6.84
N THR A 96 -0.18 -5.84 -5.54
CA THR A 96 1.12 -5.44 -5.00
C THR A 96 2.10 -6.61 -5.12
N LEU A 97 3.26 -6.32 -5.70
CA LEU A 97 4.32 -7.31 -5.89
C LEU A 97 4.97 -7.69 -4.56
N GLY A 98 5.30 -8.96 -4.42
CA GLY A 98 6.03 -9.48 -3.27
C GLY A 98 7.14 -10.48 -3.63
N PHE A 99 7.78 -10.97 -2.58
CA PHE A 99 8.79 -12.03 -2.65
C PHE A 99 8.72 -12.93 -1.40
N PRO A 100 8.93 -14.25 -1.52
CA PRO A 100 9.09 -15.02 -2.75
C PRO A 100 7.76 -15.28 -3.49
N LEU A 101 6.64 -14.96 -2.85
CA LEU A 101 5.30 -15.05 -3.43
C LEU A 101 5.00 -13.78 -4.24
N LYS A 102 4.47 -13.92 -5.45
CA LYS A 102 4.24 -12.77 -6.34
C LYS A 102 3.03 -11.93 -5.92
N SER A 103 2.01 -12.58 -5.38
CA SER A 103 0.75 -11.95 -4.97
C SER A 103 0.31 -12.45 -3.59
N LEU A 104 -0.49 -11.63 -2.88
CA LEU A 104 -1.19 -12.05 -1.67
C LEU A 104 -2.10 -13.28 -1.89
N ARG A 105 -2.55 -13.51 -3.14
CA ARG A 105 -3.34 -14.69 -3.52
C ARG A 105 -2.57 -16.01 -3.36
N ASP A 106 -1.25 -15.94 -3.44
CA ASP A 106 -0.38 -17.12 -3.40
C ASP A 106 -0.03 -17.54 -1.96
N ILE A 107 -0.50 -16.81 -0.94
CA ILE A 107 -0.27 -17.13 0.47
C ILE A 107 -1.09 -18.38 0.83
N PRO A 108 -0.47 -19.49 1.26
CA PRO A 108 -1.23 -20.66 1.67
C PRO A 108 -2.09 -20.33 2.89
N PRO A 109 -3.31 -20.88 3.01
CA PRO A 109 -4.14 -20.67 4.19
C PRO A 109 -3.43 -21.07 5.49
N GLY A 110 -3.66 -20.31 6.57
CA GLY A 110 -3.16 -20.66 7.91
C GLY A 110 -2.94 -19.46 8.83
N ASP A 111 -2.35 -19.74 9.98
CA ASP A 111 -2.03 -18.74 11.00
C ASP A 111 -0.62 -18.17 10.79
N TYR A 112 -0.51 -16.84 10.92
CA TYR A 112 0.71 -16.07 10.64
C TYR A 112 0.92 -14.97 11.67
N PHE A 113 2.16 -14.52 11.75
CA PHE A 113 2.59 -13.30 12.43
C PHE A 113 2.95 -12.27 11.37
N VAL A 114 2.26 -11.13 11.39
CA VAL A 114 2.46 -10.06 10.41
C VAL A 114 3.02 -8.81 11.08
N GLN A 115 3.83 -8.06 10.35
CA GLN A 115 4.43 -6.82 10.81
C GLN A 115 4.57 -5.82 9.66
N GLY A 116 4.10 -4.60 9.88
CA GLY A 116 4.29 -3.48 8.95
C GLY A 116 5.60 -2.76 9.21
N LEU A 117 6.20 -2.22 8.15
CA LEU A 117 7.39 -1.36 8.22
C LEU A 117 7.31 -0.30 7.13
N ILE A 118 7.75 0.93 7.41
CA ILE A 118 7.99 1.95 6.39
C ILE A 118 9.49 2.23 6.32
N ASN A 119 10.05 2.12 5.11
CA ASN A 119 11.40 2.54 4.82
C ASN A 119 11.37 3.99 4.34
N VAL A 120 11.88 4.91 5.15
CA VAL A 120 11.81 6.36 4.91
C VAL A 120 12.86 6.75 3.87
N TYR A 121 12.44 7.51 2.86
CA TYR A 121 13.36 8.01 1.83
C TYR A 121 13.74 9.46 2.08
N THR A 122 14.97 9.77 1.71
CA THR A 122 15.49 11.13 1.64
C THR A 122 15.45 11.60 0.19
N GLU A 123 15.09 12.86 -0.01
CA GLU A 123 15.23 13.53 -1.30
C GLU A 123 16.71 13.86 -1.55
N PHE A 124 17.23 13.45 -2.70
CA PHE A 124 18.58 13.73 -3.13
C PHE A 124 18.56 14.56 -4.41
N HIS A 125 19.22 15.72 -4.33
CA HIS A 125 19.51 16.59 -5.47
C HIS A 125 20.85 16.17 -6.08
N ARG A 126 20.81 15.54 -7.25
CA ARG A 126 22.01 15.04 -7.93
C ARG A 126 22.66 16.15 -8.74
N SER A 127 23.98 16.05 -8.94
CA SER A 127 24.75 17.02 -9.73
C SER A 127 24.38 17.05 -11.22
N ASP A 128 23.70 16.01 -11.71
CA ASP A 128 23.15 15.94 -13.08
C ASP A 128 21.78 16.61 -13.23
N GLY A 129 21.29 17.31 -12.19
CA GLY A 129 20.03 18.05 -12.19
C GLY A 129 18.79 17.21 -11.88
N HIS A 130 18.92 15.91 -11.63
CA HIS A 130 17.78 15.06 -11.26
C HIS A 130 17.55 15.05 -9.74
N VAL A 131 16.27 14.94 -9.37
CA VAL A 131 15.86 14.69 -7.99
C VAL A 131 15.44 13.21 -7.88
N ILE A 132 15.97 12.52 -6.87
CA ILE A 132 15.58 11.13 -6.57
C ILE A 132 15.21 10.98 -5.10
N TRP A 133 14.30 10.05 -4.81
CA TRP A 133 14.03 9.59 -3.46
C TRP A 133 14.72 8.25 -3.25
N ALA A 134 15.54 8.16 -2.21
CA ALA A 134 16.23 6.92 -1.89
C ALA A 134 16.41 6.74 -0.38
N HIS A 135 16.59 5.49 0.02
CA HIS A 135 17.00 5.19 1.39
C HIS A 135 18.39 5.76 1.66
N LYS A 136 18.51 6.60 2.69
CA LYS A 136 19.80 7.15 3.12
C LYS A 136 20.43 6.21 4.13
N ASP A 137 21.56 5.61 3.75
CA ASP A 137 22.34 4.76 4.68
C ASP A 137 22.69 5.53 5.95
N GLN A 138 22.46 4.89 7.08
CA GLN A 138 22.80 5.35 8.43
C GLN A 138 23.79 4.37 9.09
N TRP A 139 24.75 3.85 8.31
CA TRP A 139 25.78 2.89 8.73
C TRP A 139 25.27 1.48 9.03
N GLU A 140 24.02 1.17 8.71
CA GLU A 140 23.44 -0.16 8.84
C GLU A 140 23.76 -1.07 7.64
N GLY A 141 24.41 -0.54 6.60
CA GLY A 141 24.83 -1.26 5.41
C GLY A 141 23.65 -1.62 4.51
N GLN A 142 22.79 -0.65 4.22
CA GLN A 142 21.61 -0.77 3.35
C GLN A 142 20.60 -1.82 3.81
N ARG A 143 20.55 -2.09 5.13
CA ARG A 143 19.62 -3.03 5.74
C ARG A 143 18.36 -2.29 6.18
N PHE A 144 17.45 -2.05 5.22
CA PHE A 144 16.20 -1.33 5.41
C PHE A 144 15.38 -1.83 6.62
N ASN A 145 15.40 -3.14 6.90
CA ASN A 145 14.62 -3.74 7.97
C ASN A 145 15.10 -3.42 9.40
N ARG A 146 16.28 -2.77 9.53
CA ARG A 146 16.83 -2.28 10.80
C ARG A 146 17.34 -0.85 10.71
N SER A 147 17.03 -0.12 9.64
CA SER A 147 17.54 1.23 9.49
C SER A 147 16.96 2.15 10.55
N PRO A 148 17.79 2.96 11.22
CA PRO A 148 17.32 4.07 12.04
C PRO A 148 16.36 4.98 11.25
N GLY A 149 15.34 5.51 11.92
CA GLY A 149 14.33 6.41 11.34
C GLY A 149 13.14 5.69 10.68
N ASN A 150 13.26 4.40 10.38
CA ASN A 150 12.15 3.61 9.86
C ASN A 150 11.15 3.31 10.96
N LEU A 151 9.86 3.40 10.63
CA LEU A 151 8.78 3.07 11.53
C LEU A 151 8.32 1.63 11.30
N TYR A 152 7.88 0.96 12.36
CA TYR A 152 7.33 -0.38 12.27
C TYR A 152 6.19 -0.60 13.28
N SER A 153 5.35 -1.59 13.02
CA SER A 153 4.26 -1.95 13.92
C SER A 153 4.68 -2.97 14.96
N GLU A 154 3.89 -3.07 16.02
CA GLU A 154 3.76 -4.32 16.77
C GLU A 154 3.42 -5.51 15.86
N ILE A 155 3.79 -6.70 16.31
CA ILE A 155 3.47 -7.96 15.62
C ILE A 155 2.00 -8.31 15.88
N GLN A 156 1.25 -8.61 14.82
CA GLN A 156 -0.11 -9.13 14.94
C GLN A 156 -0.19 -10.61 14.52
N SER A 157 -0.88 -11.41 15.32
CA SER A 157 -1.25 -12.78 14.96
C SER A 157 -2.55 -12.77 14.16
N VAL A 158 -2.55 -13.35 12.96
CA VAL A 158 -3.69 -13.33 12.04
C VAL A 158 -3.89 -14.68 11.37
N HIS A 159 -5.13 -15.00 11.02
CA HIS A 159 -5.45 -16.10 10.12
C HIS A 159 -5.63 -15.56 8.70
N LEU A 160 -4.82 -16.04 7.76
CA LEU A 160 -4.90 -15.64 6.35
C LEU A 160 -5.51 -16.78 5.54
N GLU A 161 -6.58 -16.49 4.82
CA GLU A 161 -7.22 -17.44 3.91
C GLU A 161 -7.67 -16.69 2.65
N PRO A 162 -6.84 -16.65 1.58
CA PRO A 162 -7.11 -15.82 0.42
C PRO A 162 -8.44 -16.10 -0.31
N SER A 163 -8.94 -17.33 -0.25
CA SER A 163 -10.23 -17.70 -0.83
C SER A 163 -11.43 -17.01 -0.16
N LYS A 164 -11.30 -16.64 1.12
CA LYS A 164 -12.35 -15.94 1.90
C LYS A 164 -12.22 -14.42 1.84
N GLY A 165 -11.05 -13.90 1.48
CA GLY A 165 -10.75 -12.49 1.58
C GLY A 165 -10.39 -12.06 3.01
N TYR A 166 -9.64 -10.97 3.14
CA TYR A 166 -9.31 -10.36 4.42
C TYR A 166 -8.94 -8.87 4.26
N THR A 167 -9.13 -8.12 5.35
CA THR A 167 -8.62 -6.75 5.51
C THR A 167 -7.95 -6.67 6.87
N ILE A 168 -6.62 -6.54 6.88
CA ILE A 168 -5.83 -6.47 8.12
C ILE A 168 -5.27 -5.06 8.25
N LYS A 169 -5.44 -4.45 9.44
CA LYS A 169 -5.00 -3.08 9.71
C LYS A 169 -3.80 -3.08 10.64
N LEU A 170 -2.71 -2.46 10.20
CA LEU A 170 -1.48 -2.34 10.95
C LEU A 170 -1.19 -0.86 11.19
N ARG A 171 -0.73 -0.57 12.40
CA ARG A 171 -0.39 0.79 12.81
C ARG A 171 1.08 0.79 13.22
N LEU A 172 1.89 1.58 12.55
CA LEU A 172 3.29 1.77 12.89
C LEU A 172 3.37 2.69 14.11
N ASP A 173 4.01 2.19 15.16
CA ASP A 173 4.00 2.77 16.50
C ASP A 173 5.38 2.76 17.18
N LYS A 174 6.43 2.38 16.45
CA LYS A 174 7.84 2.38 16.87
C LYS A 174 8.76 2.79 15.74
#